data_AF-A0A2J4GAS7-F1
#
_entry.id   AF-A0A2J4GAS7-F1
#
_cell.length_a   1.000
_cell.length_b   1.000
_cell.length_c   1.000
_cell.angle_alpha   90.00
_cell.angle_beta   90.00
_cell.angle_gamma   90.00
#
_symmetry.space_group_name_H-M   'P 1'
#
loop_
_entity.id
_entity.type
_entity.pdbx_description
1 polymer ?
#
loop_
_entity_poly.entity_id
_entity_poly.type
_entity_poly.pdbx_seq_one_letter_code
_entity_poly.pdbx_strand_id
1 'polypeptide(L)'
;MVSLLSEYPLTRRTATLEAVFSSGLAATAAALMASSGERLPFALSYLLSFMAPFLALVVHRVRKTDRMLRAVMAGGSYEELRRGGVRELVRGVALVYLSFTLLLVLPPVIALGALMGALTSKGFADLTHYVYVRKLERSLGVRLVVYVENAGREGWYRWRLTAMTPQPAFHT
;
A
#
# COMPACT_ATOMS: atom_id res chain seq x y z
N MET A 1 -14.79 23.05 9.95
CA MET A 1 -13.92 21.86 10.16
C MET A 1 -14.06 20.98 8.92
N VAL A 2 -12.96 20.73 8.19
CA VAL A 2 -12.99 19.76 7.07
C VAL A 2 -12.41 18.46 7.60
N SER A 3 -13.29 17.52 7.95
CA SER A 3 -12.91 16.14 8.24
C SER A 3 -13.06 15.34 6.96
N LEU A 4 -11.95 14.81 6.44
CA LEU A 4 -12.01 13.95 5.26
C LEU A 4 -12.25 12.52 5.74
N LEU A 5 -13.45 12.00 5.44
CA LEU A 5 -13.86 10.64 5.75
C LEU A 5 -13.45 9.71 4.62
N SER A 6 -12.75 8.63 4.93
CA SER A 6 -12.42 7.60 3.94
C SER A 6 -12.46 6.19 4.52
N GLU A 7 -12.82 5.22 3.70
CA GLU A 7 -12.78 3.80 4.07
C GLU A 7 -11.33 3.33 4.27
N TYR A 8 -11.08 2.57 5.34
CA TYR A 8 -9.80 1.93 5.59
C TYR A 8 -9.69 0.56 4.90
N PRO A 9 -8.51 0.13 4.41
CA PRO A 9 -7.32 0.94 4.13
C PRO A 9 -7.40 1.66 2.77
N LEU A 10 -8.28 1.17 1.89
CA LEU A 10 -8.53 1.67 0.54
C LEU A 10 -10.04 1.60 0.29
N THR A 11 -10.53 2.53 -0.52
CA THR A 11 -11.87 2.43 -1.12
C THR A 11 -11.92 1.30 -2.15
N ARG A 12 -13.11 0.80 -2.48
CA ARG A 12 -13.29 -0.19 -3.56
C ARG A 12 -12.66 0.28 -4.89
N ARG A 13 -12.87 1.54 -5.26
CA ARG A 13 -12.36 2.14 -6.51
C ARG A 13 -10.82 2.17 -6.53
N THR A 14 -10.21 2.58 -5.43
CA THR A 14 -8.74 2.61 -5.33
C THR A 14 -8.14 1.21 -5.33
N ALA A 15 -8.80 0.24 -4.69
CA ALA A 15 -8.38 -1.16 -4.74
C ALA A 15 -8.47 -1.74 -6.16
N THR A 16 -9.52 -1.42 -6.93
CA THR A 16 -9.61 -1.87 -8.33
C THR A 16 -8.54 -1.24 -9.22
N LEU A 17 -8.21 0.04 -9.02
CA LEU A 17 -7.14 0.70 -9.77
C LEU A 17 -5.77 0.08 -9.45
N GLU A 18 -5.49 -0.18 -8.18
CA GLU A 18 -4.30 -0.90 -7.72
C GLU A 18 -4.21 -2.30 -8.34
N ALA A 19 -5.34 -3.03 -8.43
CA ALA A 19 -5.40 -4.34 -9.06
C ALA A 19 -5.04 -4.28 -10.55
N VAL A 20 -5.69 -3.40 -11.30
CA VAL A 20 -5.45 -3.23 -12.75
C VAL A 20 -4.00 -2.82 -13.01
N PHE A 21 -3.48 -1.85 -12.24
CA PHE A 21 -2.10 -1.39 -12.37
C PHE A 21 -1.09 -2.49 -12.05
N SER A 22 -1.30 -3.22 -10.95
CA SER A 22 -0.41 -4.32 -10.54
C SER A 22 -0.43 -5.49 -11.53
N SER A 23 -1.61 -5.86 -12.04
CA SER A 23 -1.73 -6.88 -13.07
C SER A 23 -1.10 -6.46 -14.39
N GLY A 24 -1.24 -5.18 -14.78
CA GLY A 24 -0.60 -4.63 -15.97
C GLY A 24 0.92 -4.68 -15.86
N LEU A 25 1.49 -4.27 -14.73
CA LEU A 25 2.93 -4.37 -14.48
C LEU A 25 3.42 -5.83 -14.50
N ALA A 26 2.69 -6.75 -13.89
CA ALA A 26 3.04 -8.17 -13.90
C ALA A 26 3.00 -8.76 -15.33
N ALA A 27 1.99 -8.40 -16.13
CA ALA A 27 1.89 -8.81 -17.53
C ALA A 27 3.05 -8.25 -18.37
N THR A 28 3.43 -6.99 -18.16
CA THR A 28 4.60 -6.39 -18.81
C THR A 28 5.89 -7.10 -18.42
N ALA A 29 6.08 -7.42 -17.14
CA ALA A 29 7.24 -8.18 -16.68
C ALA A 29 7.29 -9.58 -17.32
N ALA A 30 6.16 -10.27 -17.44
CA ALA A 30 6.07 -11.56 -18.10
C ALA A 30 6.40 -11.46 -19.60
N ALA A 31 5.91 -10.43 -20.29
CA ALA A 31 6.21 -10.19 -21.70
C ALA A 31 7.71 -9.91 -21.93
N LEU A 32 8.33 -9.09 -21.07
CA LEU A 32 9.77 -8.81 -21.09
C LEU A 32 10.61 -10.06 -20.81
N MET A 33 10.16 -10.92 -19.89
CA MET A 33 10.80 -12.20 -19.62
C MET A 33 10.71 -13.16 -20.81
N ALA A 34 9.60 -13.14 -21.56
CA ALA A 34 9.42 -13.98 -22.74
C ALA A 34 10.29 -13.53 -23.93
N SER A 35 10.44 -12.22 -24.12
CA SER A 35 11.15 -11.62 -25.27
C SER A 35 12.67 -11.47 -25.09
N SER A 36 13.19 -11.50 -23.86
CA SER A 36 14.62 -11.35 -23.59
C SER A 36 15.40 -12.67 -23.74
N GLY A 37 16.64 -12.58 -24.23
CA GLY A 37 17.60 -13.69 -24.23
C GLY A 37 18.18 -13.98 -22.83
N GLU A 38 18.18 -12.98 -21.96
CA GLU A 38 18.69 -13.04 -20.58
C GLU A 38 17.56 -13.30 -19.55
N ARG A 39 16.79 -14.36 -19.77
CA ARG A 39 15.57 -14.65 -18.97
C ARG A 39 15.87 -14.93 -17.49
N LEU A 40 16.92 -15.69 -17.23
CA LEU A 40 17.27 -16.15 -15.89
C LEU A 40 17.66 -14.99 -14.94
N PRO A 41 18.59 -14.07 -15.30
CA PRO A 41 18.94 -12.96 -14.43
C PRO A 41 17.77 -11.99 -14.19
N PHE A 42 16.93 -11.77 -15.21
CA PHE A 42 15.69 -10.99 -15.05
C PHE A 42 14.73 -11.65 -14.05
N ALA A 43 14.44 -12.94 -14.23
CA ALA A 43 13.49 -13.66 -13.40
C ALA A 43 13.95 -13.72 -11.94
N LEU A 44 15.24 -13.95 -11.69
CA LEU A 44 15.79 -13.99 -10.35
C LEU A 44 15.74 -12.62 -9.66
N SER A 45 16.15 -11.55 -10.36
CA SER A 45 16.09 -10.20 -9.78
C SER A 45 14.65 -9.75 -9.53
N TYR A 46 13.74 -10.09 -10.45
CA TYR A 46 12.30 -9.86 -10.29
C TYR A 46 11.72 -10.60 -9.08
N LEU A 47 11.94 -11.90 -8.97
CA LEU A 47 11.38 -12.72 -7.88
C LEU A 47 11.89 -12.29 -6.51
N LEU A 48 13.20 -12.04 -6.39
CA LEU A 48 13.81 -11.59 -5.13
C LEU A 48 13.29 -10.20 -4.73
N SER A 49 13.25 -9.28 -5.70
CA SER A 49 12.75 -7.92 -5.46
C SER A 49 11.23 -7.86 -5.33
N PHE A 50 10.50 -8.88 -5.74
CA PHE A 50 9.08 -9.01 -5.47
C PHE A 50 8.83 -9.55 -4.06
N MET A 51 9.42 -10.71 -3.74
CA MET A 51 9.14 -11.45 -2.50
C MET A 51 9.52 -10.69 -1.23
N ALA A 52 10.74 -10.14 -1.18
CA ALA A 52 11.25 -9.49 0.02
C ALA A 52 10.40 -8.28 0.46
N PRO A 53 10.15 -7.27 -0.40
CA PRO A 53 9.28 -6.15 -0.03
C PRO A 53 7.82 -6.55 0.11
N PHE A 54 7.31 -7.51 -0.68
CA PHE A 54 5.93 -8.00 -0.52
C PHE A 54 5.70 -8.52 0.91
N LEU A 55 6.54 -9.46 1.36
CA LEU A 55 6.44 -10.05 2.70
C LEU A 55 6.63 -8.98 3.78
N ALA A 56 7.63 -8.12 3.65
CA ALA A 56 7.89 -7.06 4.62
C ALA A 56 6.70 -6.09 4.76
N LEU A 57 6.11 -5.68 3.64
CA LEU A 57 4.96 -4.77 3.62
C LEU A 57 3.71 -5.44 4.20
N VAL A 58 3.40 -6.67 3.79
CA VAL A 58 2.22 -7.41 4.30
C VAL A 58 2.35 -7.62 5.81
N VAL A 59 3.48 -8.15 6.28
CA VAL A 59 3.71 -8.38 7.72
C VAL A 59 3.63 -7.08 8.51
N HIS A 60 4.28 -6.02 8.03
CA HIS A 60 4.24 -4.72 8.69
C HIS A 60 2.80 -4.18 8.79
N ARG A 61 2.05 -4.22 7.68
CA ARG A 61 0.68 -3.70 7.62
C ARG A 61 -0.29 -4.50 8.47
N VAL A 62 -0.25 -5.82 8.40
CA VAL A 62 -1.07 -6.71 9.25
C VAL A 62 -0.80 -6.42 10.73
N ARG A 63 0.48 -6.44 11.16
CA ARG A 63 0.85 -6.12 12.55
C ARG A 63 0.44 -4.70 12.97
N LYS A 64 0.45 -3.74 12.04
CA LYS A 64 -0.01 -2.37 12.32
C LYS A 64 -1.52 -2.33 12.50
N THR A 65 -2.28 -2.97 11.60
CA THR A 65 -3.73 -3.08 11.68
C THR A 65 -4.18 -3.80 12.94
N ASP A 66 -3.52 -4.88 13.34
CA ASP A 66 -3.89 -5.61 14.58
C ASP A 66 -3.66 -4.77 15.84
N ARG A 67 -2.63 -3.92 15.85
CA ARG A 67 -2.41 -2.96 16.94
C ARG A 67 -3.48 -1.89 16.96
N MET A 68 -3.80 -1.32 15.80
CA MET A 68 -4.86 -0.31 15.67
C MET A 68 -6.22 -0.87 16.08
N LEU A 69 -6.54 -2.09 15.63
CA LEU A 69 -7.80 -2.75 15.92
C LEU A 69 -7.97 -3.02 17.43
N ARG A 70 -6.92 -3.49 18.10
CA ARG A 70 -6.95 -3.66 19.57
C ARG A 70 -7.24 -2.34 20.29
N ALA A 71 -6.64 -1.24 19.86
CA ALA A 71 -6.91 0.08 20.43
C ALA A 71 -8.35 0.55 20.16
N VAL A 72 -8.86 0.34 18.94
CA VAL A 72 -10.26 0.68 18.59
C VAL A 72 -11.25 -0.15 19.40
N MET A 73 -11.00 -1.44 19.61
CA MET A 73 -11.88 -2.30 20.40
C MET A 73 -11.84 -1.99 21.89
N ALA A 74 -10.70 -1.54 22.43
CA ALA A 74 -10.55 -1.21 23.84
C ALA A 74 -11.06 0.21 24.19
N GLY A 75 -10.87 1.19 23.30
CA GLY A 75 -11.10 2.62 23.58
C GLY A 75 -11.98 3.34 22.56
N GLY A 76 -12.63 2.62 21.64
CA GLY A 76 -13.53 3.15 20.62
C GLY A 76 -12.85 3.81 19.41
N SER A 77 -11.60 4.27 19.55
CA SER A 77 -10.84 4.90 18.47
C SER A 77 -9.32 4.75 18.64
N TYR A 78 -8.59 4.88 17.54
CA TYR A 78 -7.13 4.97 17.52
C TYR A 78 -6.72 6.29 16.85
N GLU A 79 -5.89 7.09 17.52
CA GLU A 79 -5.41 8.37 17.00
C GLU A 79 -3.89 8.38 16.79
N GLU A 80 -3.46 8.96 15.68
CA GLU A 80 -2.06 9.17 15.34
C GLU A 80 -1.88 10.59 14.78
N LEU A 81 -0.94 11.35 15.34
CA LEU A 81 -0.52 12.64 14.78
C LEU A 81 0.48 12.39 13.66
N ARG A 82 0.20 12.93 12.48
CA ARG A 82 1.06 12.79 11.30
C ARG A 82 1.42 14.16 10.75
N ARG A 83 2.64 14.28 10.24
CA ARG A 83 3.13 15.50 9.61
C ARG A 83 3.03 15.35 8.09
N GLY A 84 2.34 16.27 7.44
CA GLY A 84 2.28 16.39 6.00
C GLY A 84 3.44 17.21 5.44
N GLY A 85 3.74 17.02 4.16
CA GLY A 85 4.22 18.13 3.34
C GLY A 85 5.69 18.20 2.96
N VAL A 86 6.62 17.43 3.53
CA VAL A 86 8.02 17.42 3.03
C VAL A 86 8.64 16.03 3.03
N ARG A 87 8.48 15.28 4.13
CA ARG A 87 9.10 13.96 4.27
C ARG A 87 8.65 12.96 3.20
N GLU A 88 7.36 12.95 2.87
CA GLU A 88 6.83 12.06 1.82
C GLU A 88 7.27 12.51 0.43
N LEU A 89 7.44 13.82 0.20
CA LEU A 89 7.97 14.37 -1.04
C LEU A 89 9.45 13.96 -1.21
N VAL A 90 10.26 14.13 -0.16
CA VAL A 90 11.67 13.72 -0.13
C VAL A 90 11.80 12.21 -0.37
N ARG A 91 10.94 11.39 0.25
CA ARG A 91 10.90 9.94 0.00
C ARG A 91 10.58 9.62 -1.45
N GLY A 92 9.59 10.31 -2.04
CA GLY A 92 9.24 10.14 -3.45
C GLY A 92 10.39 10.49 -4.38
N VAL A 93 11.02 11.64 -4.18
CA VAL A 93 12.19 12.09 -4.94
C VAL A 93 13.37 11.12 -4.78
N ALA A 94 13.67 10.69 -3.55
CA ALA A 94 14.72 9.71 -3.29
C ALA A 94 14.47 8.38 -4.00
N LEU A 95 13.21 7.92 -4.07
CA LEU A 95 12.84 6.68 -4.75
C LEU A 95 13.03 6.78 -6.27
N VAL A 96 12.72 7.95 -6.86
CA VAL A 96 12.99 8.22 -8.28
C VAL A 96 14.50 8.19 -8.54
N TYR A 97 15.30 8.93 -7.77
CA TYR A 97 16.76 8.92 -7.93
C TYR A 97 17.35 7.53 -7.74
N LEU A 98 16.91 6.78 -6.73
CA LEU A 98 17.37 5.41 -6.49
C LEU A 98 17.09 4.50 -7.70
N SER A 99 15.96 4.68 -8.36
CA SER A 99 15.61 3.91 -9.56
C SER A 99 16.57 4.18 -10.73
N PHE A 100 16.96 5.45 -10.92
CA PHE A 100 17.98 5.81 -11.92
C PHE A 100 19.36 5.29 -11.53
N THR A 101 19.75 5.36 -10.25
CA THR A 101 21.04 4.84 -9.79
C THR A 101 21.13 3.33 -9.97
N LEU A 102 20.05 2.59 -9.71
CA LEU A 102 19.99 1.14 -9.97
C LEU A 102 20.25 0.79 -11.43
N LEU A 103 19.68 1.55 -12.37
CA LEU A 103 19.90 1.37 -13.81
C LEU A 103 21.32 1.72 -14.27
N LEU A 104 22.03 2.58 -13.54
CA LEU A 104 23.39 2.99 -13.88
C LEU A 104 24.44 2.00 -13.35
N VAL A 105 24.19 1.39 -12.18
CA VAL A 105 25.18 0.55 -11.46
C VAL A 105 25.01 -0.93 -11.78
N LEU A 106 23.78 -1.40 -12.01
CA LEU A 106 23.51 -2.81 -12.30
C LEU A 106 23.33 -3.04 -13.80
N PRO A 107 23.54 -4.29 -14.28
CA PRO A 107 23.14 -4.68 -15.62
C PRO A 107 21.66 -4.32 -15.87
N PRO A 108 21.32 -3.71 -17.03
CA PRO A 108 19.97 -3.19 -17.29
C PRO A 108 18.86 -4.21 -17.05
N VAL A 109 19.11 -5.47 -17.40
CA VAL A 109 18.17 -6.59 -17.22
C VAL A 109 17.90 -6.86 -15.73
N ILE A 110 18.95 -6.85 -14.90
CA ILE A 110 18.85 -7.06 -13.45
C ILE A 110 18.12 -5.88 -12.80
N ALA A 111 18.51 -4.65 -13.16
CA ALA A 111 17.89 -3.42 -12.64
C ALA A 111 16.40 -3.35 -12.98
N LEU A 112 16.03 -3.65 -14.23
CA LEU A 112 14.64 -3.63 -14.68
C LEU A 112 13.81 -4.70 -13.97
N GLY A 113 14.34 -5.93 -13.83
CA GLY A 113 13.68 -6.99 -13.07
C GLY A 113 13.46 -6.58 -11.62
N ALA A 114 14.46 -5.98 -10.97
CA ALA A 114 14.34 -5.50 -9.60
C ALA A 114 13.28 -4.39 -9.46
N LEU A 115 13.29 -3.38 -10.34
CA LEU A 115 12.31 -2.29 -10.30
C LEU A 115 10.87 -2.80 -10.52
N MET A 116 10.68 -3.69 -11.50
CA MET A 116 9.38 -4.31 -11.76
C MET A 116 8.92 -5.16 -10.57
N GLY A 117 9.83 -5.94 -9.97
CA GLY A 117 9.55 -6.75 -8.78
C GLY A 117 9.11 -5.88 -7.61
N ALA A 118 9.86 -4.82 -7.30
CA ALA A 118 9.53 -3.90 -6.22
C ALA A 118 8.19 -3.18 -6.45
N LEU A 119 7.92 -2.70 -7.67
CA LEU A 119 6.67 -2.00 -7.99
C LEU A 119 5.46 -2.92 -7.91
N THR A 120 5.55 -4.13 -8.48
CA THR A 120 4.48 -5.14 -8.39
C THR A 120 4.24 -5.59 -6.96
N SER A 121 5.31 -5.74 -6.16
CA SER A 121 5.20 -6.16 -4.74
C SER A 121 4.34 -5.22 -3.91
N LYS A 122 4.48 -3.91 -4.13
CA LYS A 122 3.73 -2.89 -3.41
C LYS A 122 2.24 -3.06 -3.69
N GLY A 123 1.84 -3.07 -4.96
CA GLY A 123 0.43 -3.15 -5.30
C GLY A 123 -0.22 -4.47 -4.88
N PHE A 124 0.49 -5.59 -4.99
CA PHE A 124 0.01 -6.86 -4.43
C PHE A 124 -0.12 -6.83 -2.89
N ALA A 125 0.81 -6.18 -2.19
CA ALA A 125 0.73 -6.02 -0.74
C ALA A 125 -0.47 -5.13 -0.32
N ASP A 126 -0.75 -4.06 -1.07
CA ASP A 126 -1.90 -3.18 -0.86
C ASP A 126 -3.23 -3.94 -1.05
N LEU A 127 -3.34 -4.75 -2.10
CA LEU A 127 -4.50 -5.61 -2.34
C LEU A 127 -4.68 -6.67 -1.27
N THR A 128 -3.59 -7.34 -0.89
CA THR A 128 -3.60 -8.35 0.17
C THR A 128 -4.05 -7.75 1.49
N HIS A 129 -3.55 -6.55 1.82
CA HIS A 129 -3.93 -5.82 3.02
C HIS A 129 -5.40 -5.38 2.97
N TYR A 130 -5.90 -4.93 1.82
CA TYR A 130 -7.31 -4.63 1.62
C TYR A 130 -8.19 -5.85 1.88
N VAL A 131 -7.86 -7.01 1.29
CA VAL A 131 -8.61 -8.25 1.50
C VAL A 131 -8.58 -8.68 2.96
N TYR A 132 -7.42 -8.58 3.62
CA TYR A 132 -7.26 -8.86 5.04
C TYR A 132 -8.21 -8.02 5.90
N VAL A 133 -8.21 -6.69 5.70
CA VAL A 133 -9.08 -5.78 6.45
C VAL A 133 -10.55 -6.07 6.18
N ARG A 134 -10.96 -6.31 4.93
CA ARG A 134 -12.36 -6.63 4.61
C ARG A 134 -12.81 -7.95 5.26
N LYS A 135 -11.92 -8.92 5.41
CA LYS A 135 -12.22 -10.17 6.14
C LYS A 135 -12.43 -9.89 7.63
N LEU A 136 -11.59 -9.06 8.24
CA LEU A 136 -11.73 -8.64 9.65
C LEU A 136 -13.02 -7.87 9.91
N GLU A 137 -13.34 -6.90 9.05
CA GLU A 137 -14.58 -6.13 9.10
C GLU A 137 -15.81 -7.04 9.08
N ARG A 138 -15.83 -8.03 8.18
CA ARG A 138 -16.91 -9.03 8.11
C ARG A 138 -17.01 -9.87 9.38
N SER A 139 -15.89 -10.32 9.96
CA SER A 139 -15.92 -11.13 11.19
C SER A 139 -16.37 -10.35 12.41
N LEU A 140 -16.14 -9.04 12.43
CA LEU A 140 -16.49 -8.18 13.57
C LEU A 140 -17.85 -7.47 13.39
N GLY A 141 -18.45 -7.56 12.20
CA GLY A 141 -19.71 -6.85 11.89
C GLY A 141 -19.56 -5.33 11.87
N VAL A 142 -18.37 -4.80 11.62
CA VAL A 142 -18.07 -3.36 11.62
C VAL A 142 -17.35 -2.94 10.34
N ARG A 143 -17.36 -1.64 10.05
CA ARG A 143 -16.57 -0.97 9.02
C ARG A 143 -15.52 -0.09 9.68
N LEU A 144 -14.27 -0.21 9.26
CA LEU A 144 -13.17 0.65 9.72
C LEU A 144 -13.11 1.91 8.84
N VAL A 145 -13.18 3.07 9.49
CA VAL A 145 -13.23 4.37 8.83
C VAL A 145 -12.17 5.29 9.39
N VAL A 146 -11.55 6.06 8.50
CA VAL A 146 -10.51 7.04 8.83
C VAL A 146 -11.09 8.45 8.77
N TYR A 147 -10.76 9.23 9.78
CA TYR A 147 -10.95 10.68 9.84
C TYR A 147 -9.58 11.36 9.79
N VAL A 148 -9.44 12.31 8.87
CA VAL A 148 -8.27 13.19 8.82
C VAL A 148 -8.70 14.61 9.12
N GLU A 149 -8.13 15.19 10.17
CA GLU A 149 -8.43 16.55 10.64
C GLU A 149 -7.14 17.36 10.75
N ASN A 150 -7.20 18.68 10.54
CA ASN A 150 -6.06 19.56 10.78
C ASN A 150 -5.78 19.65 12.30
N ALA A 151 -4.52 19.45 12.71
CA ALA A 151 -4.14 19.43 14.12
C ALA A 151 -3.89 20.83 14.73
N GLY A 152 -4.17 21.90 13.99
CA GLY A 152 -3.99 23.29 14.46
C GLY A 152 -2.52 23.75 14.53
N ARG A 153 -1.57 22.89 14.13
CA ARG A 153 -0.15 23.22 13.92
C ARG A 153 0.15 23.11 12.43
N GLU A 154 0.90 24.06 11.88
CA GLU A 154 1.23 24.07 10.45
C GLU A 154 1.85 22.75 10.00
N GLY A 155 1.25 22.15 8.97
CA GLY A 155 1.69 20.88 8.39
C GLY A 155 1.41 19.63 9.23
N TRP A 156 0.64 19.70 10.33
CA TRP A 156 0.23 18.51 11.10
C TRP A 156 -1.24 18.18 10.91
N TYR A 157 -1.54 16.89 10.77
CA TYR A 157 -2.90 16.36 10.71
C TYR A 157 -3.09 15.24 11.74
N ARG A 158 -4.27 15.20 12.35
CA ARG A 158 -4.73 14.12 13.22
C ARG A 158 -5.39 13.05 12.35
N TRP A 159 -4.87 11.84 12.44
CA TRP A 159 -5.38 10.66 11.74
C TRP A 159 -6.07 9.77 12.78
N ARG A 160 -7.39 9.64 12.70
CA ARG A 160 -8.20 8.84 13.64
C ARG A 160 -8.84 7.67 12.90
N LEU A 161 -8.68 6.45 13.41
CA LEU A 161 -9.37 5.25 12.96
C LEU A 161 -10.48 4.91 13.96
N THR A 162 -11.67 4.62 13.46
CA THR A 162 -12.82 4.20 14.27
C THR A 162 -13.55 3.05 13.59
N ALA A 163 -14.23 2.22 14.38
CA ALA A 163 -15.15 1.20 13.90
C ALA A 163 -16.58 1.74 13.91
N MET A 164 -17.29 1.58 12.80
CA MET A 164 -18.71 1.94 12.67
C MET A 164 -19.52 0.71 12.34
N THR A 165 -20.70 0.58 12.91
CA THR A 165 -21.67 -0.41 12.42
C THR A 165 -22.04 -0.05 10.98
N PRO A 166 -21.98 -1.00 10.03
CA PRO A 166 -22.38 -0.74 8.67
C PRO A 166 -23.85 -0.33 8.67
N GLN A 167 -24.16 0.93 8.34
CA GLN A 167 -25.51 1.29 7.96
C GLN A 167 -25.87 0.48 6.70
N PRO A 168 -27.10 -0.05 6.60
CA PRO A 168 -27.54 -0.67 5.36
C PRO A 168 -27.43 0.39 4.27
N ALA A 169 -26.47 0.22 3.36
CA ALA A 169 -26.37 1.07 2.19
C ALA A 169 -27.66 0.89 1.41
N PHE A 170 -28.44 1.96 1.26
CA PHE A 170 -29.48 2.03 0.25
C PHE A 170 -28.83 1.65 -1.09
N HIS A 171 -29.29 0.54 -1.65
CA HIS A 171 -28.95 0.12 -3.00
C HIS A 171 -29.52 1.16 -3.96
N THR A 172 -28.65 1.93 -4.59
CA THR A 172 -28.90 2.61 -5.87
C THR A 172 -27.60 2.72 -6.63
#